data_AF-A0A6H0XYQ4-F1
#
_entry.id   AF-A0A6H0XYQ4-F1
#
_cell.length_a   1.000
_cell.length_b   1.000
_cell.length_c   1.000
_cell.angle_alpha   90.00
_cell.angle_beta   90.00
_cell.angle_gamma   90.00
#
_symmetry.space_group_name_H-M   'P 1'
#
loop_
_entity.id
_entity.type
_entity.pdbx_description
1 polymer ?
#
loop_
_entity_poly.entity_id
_entity_poly.type
_entity_poly.pdbx_seq_one_letter_code
_entity_poly.pdbx_strand_id
1 'polypeptide(L)'
;MLVGRHSSVVQSSNRISRCLYELAARSQVSHSSWSSPTTSSSLTISRAASGSSTRWLTRQGRDPYTRASKLNALKSRAAFKLLEIDEKHHIFKPGQTVVDLGYAPGSWSQVAVSRVRPGGKGRGRVVGIDVIPAQPPKGVSTIQGDFLSPSIRQLVLEFVRDANAGRAIAHQSFARSGGNEDEVDEEPITEKTSDQEGDDQKQGRVVDVVLSDMMMNTSGNAFKDHAGSMDLCLAALSFSYDTLVSGGHFVCKYYQGGEEKDFETRLKTLFEKVHRIKPDSSRKESREAYFLGLRRKADTSKEIVFPP
;
A
#
# COMPACT_ATOMS: atom_id res chain seq x y z
N MET A 1 -12.78 -21.47 44.90
CA MET A 1 -12.85 -19.99 44.85
C MET A 1 -12.26 -19.53 43.53
N LEU A 2 -12.94 -18.57 42.89
CA LEU A 2 -12.73 -18.15 41.51
C LEU A 2 -11.36 -17.49 41.24
N VAL A 3 -10.93 -17.71 39.99
CA VAL A 3 -9.83 -17.09 39.26
C VAL A 3 -10.15 -15.62 38.96
N GLY A 4 -9.14 -14.74 38.94
CA GLY A 4 -9.27 -13.44 38.26
C GLY A 4 -8.22 -12.39 38.63
N ARG A 5 -7.20 -12.22 37.79
CA ARG A 5 -6.53 -10.92 37.63
C ARG A 5 -6.43 -10.59 36.14
N HIS A 6 -6.99 -9.43 35.83
CA HIS A 6 -7.25 -8.89 34.51
C HIS A 6 -5.95 -8.55 33.76
N SER A 7 -5.80 -9.08 32.55
CA SER A 7 -5.03 -8.43 31.48
C SER A 7 -5.82 -7.23 30.97
N SER A 8 -5.23 -6.05 31.08
CA SER A 8 -5.64 -4.86 30.33
C SER A 8 -4.42 -4.35 29.58
N VAL A 9 -4.65 -3.66 28.45
CA VAL A 9 -3.67 -3.13 27.48
C VAL A 9 -3.43 -4.02 26.24
N VAL A 10 -4.46 -4.24 25.42
CA VAL A 10 -4.35 -4.26 23.93
C VAL A 10 -5.72 -3.89 23.31
N GLN A 11 -6.16 -2.63 23.37
CA GLN A 11 -7.46 -2.24 22.77
C GLN A 11 -7.53 -0.83 22.13
N SER A 12 -6.41 -0.13 21.95
CA SER A 12 -6.44 1.27 21.45
C SER A 12 -6.22 1.46 19.95
N SER A 13 -5.75 0.45 19.21
CA SER A 13 -5.35 0.64 17.80
C SER A 13 -6.48 0.42 16.77
N ASN A 14 -7.60 -0.21 17.16
CA ASN A 14 -8.74 -0.47 16.25
C ASN A 14 -9.80 0.64 16.22
N ARG A 15 -9.75 1.63 17.12
CA ARG A 15 -10.75 2.72 17.14
C ARG A 15 -10.53 3.76 16.04
N ILE A 16 -9.29 3.97 15.61
CA ILE A 16 -8.96 4.96 14.58
C ILE A 16 -9.51 4.51 13.22
N SER A 17 -9.38 3.23 12.85
CA SER A 17 -9.94 2.72 11.58
C SER A 17 -11.47 2.88 11.51
N ARG A 18 -12.22 2.48 12.55
CA ARG A 18 -13.69 2.65 12.57
C ARG A 18 -14.13 4.12 12.52
N CYS A 19 -13.45 5.02 13.22
CA CYS A 19 -13.79 6.45 13.23
C CYS A 19 -13.58 7.11 11.86
N LEU A 20 -12.51 6.73 11.15
CA LEU A 20 -12.23 7.20 9.79
C LEU A 20 -13.29 6.74 8.76
N TYR A 21 -13.88 5.56 8.96
CA TYR A 21 -14.93 4.98 8.11
C TYR A 21 -16.33 5.53 8.38
N GLU A 22 -16.75 5.58 9.64
CA GLU A 22 -18.13 5.96 9.97
C GLU A 22 -18.46 7.40 9.55
N LEU A 23 -17.46 8.29 9.53
CA LEU A 23 -17.62 9.67 9.05
C LEU A 23 -17.80 9.77 7.53
N ALA A 24 -17.30 8.80 6.75
CA ALA A 24 -17.47 8.77 5.29
C ALA A 24 -18.76 8.05 4.86
N ALA A 25 -19.15 6.98 5.58
CA ALA A 25 -20.30 6.14 5.22
C ALA A 25 -21.67 6.75 5.59
N ARG A 26 -21.75 7.59 6.62
CA ARG A 26 -23.02 8.17 7.14
C ARG A 26 -23.65 9.28 6.27
N SER A 27 -22.99 9.72 5.18
CA SER A 27 -23.54 10.79 4.30
C SER A 27 -24.32 10.28 3.08
N GLN A 28 -24.66 8.99 2.99
CA GLN A 28 -25.35 8.42 1.81
C GLN A 28 -26.88 8.55 1.82
N VAL A 29 -27.50 9.26 2.77
CA VAL A 29 -28.97 9.43 2.80
C VAL A 29 -29.36 10.90 2.99
N SER A 30 -29.81 11.55 1.92
CA SER A 30 -31.05 12.36 1.89
C SER A 30 -31.24 13.08 0.55
N HIS A 31 -32.51 13.35 0.27
CA HIS A 31 -33.14 13.59 -1.03
C HIS A 31 -32.91 14.97 -1.67
N SER A 32 -33.16 14.96 -2.97
CA SER A 32 -33.28 16.02 -3.96
C SER A 32 -34.32 17.12 -3.66
N SER A 33 -33.97 18.37 -4.03
CA SER A 33 -34.94 19.34 -4.57
C SER A 33 -34.27 20.20 -5.65
N TRP A 34 -34.82 20.14 -6.86
CA TRP A 34 -34.38 20.90 -8.03
C TRP A 34 -34.99 22.30 -8.00
N SER A 35 -34.23 23.33 -8.36
CA SER A 35 -34.77 24.64 -8.72
C SER A 35 -33.95 25.20 -9.88
N SER A 36 -34.63 25.71 -10.90
CA SER A 36 -34.07 26.21 -12.16
C SER A 36 -33.48 27.61 -12.01
N PRO A 37 -32.36 27.95 -12.67
CA PRO A 37 -31.92 29.33 -12.82
C PRO A 37 -32.26 29.91 -14.21
N THR A 38 -32.78 31.13 -14.20
CA THR A 38 -32.98 32.02 -15.34
C THR A 38 -31.65 32.63 -15.81
N THR A 39 -31.53 32.78 -17.12
CA THR A 39 -30.36 33.28 -17.86
C THR A 39 -30.23 34.81 -17.82
N SER A 40 -29.01 35.32 -17.66
CA SER A 40 -28.59 36.61 -18.24
C SER A 40 -27.12 36.51 -18.65
N SER A 41 -26.86 36.77 -19.93
CA SER A 41 -25.58 36.55 -20.62
C SER A 41 -24.72 37.81 -20.65
N SER A 42 -23.47 37.69 -20.19
CA SER A 42 -22.37 38.58 -20.56
C SER A 42 -21.19 37.72 -21.03
N LEU A 43 -20.78 37.90 -22.29
CA LEU A 43 -19.76 37.11 -22.95
C LEU A 43 -18.38 37.63 -22.52
N THR A 44 -17.68 36.84 -21.71
CA THR A 44 -16.21 36.95 -21.55
C THR A 44 -15.59 35.71 -22.17
N ILE A 45 -14.63 35.88 -23.08
CA ILE A 45 -13.94 34.77 -23.76
C ILE A 45 -13.03 34.07 -22.74
N SER A 46 -13.52 32.98 -22.15
CA SER A 46 -12.73 32.06 -21.32
C SER A 46 -12.33 30.83 -22.14
N ARG A 47 -11.05 30.46 -22.11
CA ARG A 47 -10.54 29.20 -22.68
C ARG A 47 -11.42 28.02 -22.20
N ALA A 48 -12.14 27.40 -23.12
CA ALA A 48 -13.05 26.30 -22.81
C ALA A 48 -12.26 25.08 -22.32
N ALA A 49 -12.47 24.69 -21.07
CA ALA A 49 -12.03 23.39 -20.57
C ALA A 49 -12.81 22.28 -21.32
N SER A 50 -12.12 21.22 -21.73
CA SER A 50 -12.75 20.07 -22.39
C SER A 50 -13.85 19.48 -21.51
N GLY A 51 -14.94 18.96 -22.10
CA GLY A 51 -16.09 18.43 -21.35
C GLY A 51 -15.74 17.31 -20.35
N SER A 52 -14.61 16.61 -20.55
CA SER A 52 -14.04 15.64 -19.60
C SER A 52 -13.41 16.31 -18.37
N SER A 53 -12.73 17.44 -18.54
CA SER A 53 -12.08 18.22 -17.48
C SER A 53 -13.09 18.88 -16.54
N THR A 54 -14.17 19.45 -17.09
CA THR A 54 -15.29 20.01 -16.29
C THR A 54 -16.00 18.92 -15.50
N ARG A 55 -16.27 17.76 -16.12
CA ARG A 55 -16.92 16.63 -15.45
C ARG A 55 -16.04 16.00 -14.37
N TRP A 56 -14.72 15.98 -14.54
CA TRP A 56 -13.76 15.52 -13.54
C TRP A 56 -13.74 16.43 -12.31
N LEU A 57 -13.69 17.76 -12.50
CA LEU A 57 -13.72 18.76 -11.42
C LEU A 57 -15.03 18.70 -10.60
N THR A 58 -16.18 18.66 -11.27
CA THR A 58 -17.50 18.59 -10.61
C THR A 58 -17.66 17.31 -9.79
N ARG A 59 -17.08 16.18 -10.24
CA ARG A 59 -17.10 14.90 -9.52
C ARG A 59 -16.28 14.95 -8.24
N GLN A 60 -15.09 15.55 -8.26
CA GLN A 60 -14.23 15.64 -7.07
C GLN A 60 -14.90 16.42 -5.94
N GLY A 61 -15.67 17.47 -6.27
CA GLY A 61 -16.37 18.29 -5.27
C GLY A 61 -17.49 17.54 -4.52
N ARG A 62 -18.07 16.50 -5.14
CA ARG A 62 -19.18 15.70 -4.57
C ARG A 62 -18.76 14.36 -3.99
N ASP A 63 -17.49 14.01 -4.10
CA ASP A 63 -16.97 12.72 -3.67
C ASP A 63 -16.71 12.69 -2.14
N PRO A 64 -17.42 11.86 -1.37
CA PRO A 64 -17.29 11.83 0.09
C PRO A 64 -15.87 11.46 0.54
N TYR A 65 -15.18 10.59 -0.20
CA TYR A 65 -13.82 10.16 0.13
C TYR A 65 -12.76 11.26 -0.09
N THR A 66 -12.99 12.19 -1.03
CA THR A 66 -12.11 13.35 -1.21
C THR A 66 -12.25 14.35 -0.07
N ARG A 67 -13.47 14.54 0.45
CA ARG A 67 -13.68 15.34 1.66
C ARG A 67 -13.06 14.66 2.88
N ALA A 68 -13.32 13.36 3.04
CA ALA A 68 -12.79 12.58 4.15
C ALA A 68 -11.26 12.51 4.15
N SER A 69 -10.60 12.45 2.98
CA SER A 69 -9.13 12.45 2.93
C SER A 69 -8.55 13.76 3.46
N LYS A 70 -9.16 14.90 3.13
CA LYS A 70 -8.75 16.21 3.64
C LYS A 70 -8.93 16.32 5.15
N LEU A 71 -10.09 15.90 5.66
CA LEU A 71 -10.39 15.92 7.11
C LEU A 71 -9.40 15.06 7.92
N ASN A 72 -8.94 13.96 7.32
CA ASN A 72 -8.03 13.02 7.97
C ASN A 72 -6.55 13.23 7.61
N ALA A 73 -6.21 14.37 6.98
CA ALA A 73 -4.84 14.70 6.56
C ALA A 73 -4.17 13.61 5.68
N LEU A 74 -4.97 12.88 4.91
CA LEU A 74 -4.51 11.89 3.94
C LEU A 74 -4.19 12.59 2.61
N LYS A 75 -3.09 12.19 1.98
CA LYS A 75 -2.59 12.76 0.72
C LYS A 75 -3.59 12.60 -0.43
N SER A 76 -4.44 11.58 -0.40
CA SER A 76 -5.49 11.38 -1.39
C SER A 76 -6.61 10.46 -0.88
N ARG A 77 -7.74 10.42 -1.60
CA ARG A 77 -8.83 9.45 -1.38
C ARG A 77 -8.41 7.99 -1.58
N ALA A 78 -7.30 7.72 -2.29
CA ALA A 78 -6.88 6.35 -2.57
C ALA A 78 -6.46 5.60 -1.30
N ALA A 79 -6.11 6.31 -0.22
CA ALA A 79 -5.85 5.73 1.10
C ALA A 79 -7.02 4.85 1.58
N PHE A 80 -8.26 5.25 1.33
CA PHE A 80 -9.43 4.48 1.76
C PHE A 80 -9.47 3.09 1.14
N LYS A 81 -9.06 2.94 -0.12
CA LYS A 81 -9.01 1.64 -0.79
C LYS A 81 -8.11 0.64 -0.05
N LEU A 82 -6.92 1.09 0.34
CA LEU A 82 -5.97 0.26 1.09
C LEU A 82 -6.44 0.01 2.53
N LEU A 83 -7.07 1.01 3.16
CA LEU A 83 -7.68 0.83 4.48
C LEU A 83 -8.77 -0.24 4.44
N GLU A 84 -9.60 -0.32 3.39
CA GLU A 84 -10.69 -1.31 3.25
C GLU A 84 -10.11 -2.71 3.08
N ILE A 85 -9.10 -2.82 2.21
CA ILE A 85 -8.40 -4.09 1.95
C ILE A 85 -7.78 -4.59 3.26
N ASP A 86 -7.05 -3.75 3.99
CA ASP A 86 -6.41 -4.18 5.24
C ASP A 86 -7.39 -4.43 6.38
N GLU A 87 -8.49 -3.68 6.48
CA GLU A 87 -9.53 -3.95 7.49
C GLU A 87 -10.13 -5.35 7.31
N LYS A 88 -10.33 -5.77 6.05
CA LYS A 88 -10.90 -7.07 5.73
C LYS A 88 -9.89 -8.22 5.77
N HIS A 89 -8.64 -7.97 5.41
CA HIS A 89 -7.64 -9.02 5.16
C HIS A 89 -6.42 -8.98 6.08
N HIS A 90 -6.25 -7.94 6.88
CA HIS A 90 -5.15 -7.77 7.85
C HIS A 90 -3.77 -8.02 7.25
N ILE A 91 -3.44 -7.26 6.21
CA ILE A 91 -2.21 -7.45 5.43
C ILE A 91 -0.99 -6.80 6.06
N PHE A 92 -1.16 -6.01 7.13
CA PHE A 92 -0.03 -5.39 7.84
C PHE A 92 0.12 -5.91 9.27
N LYS A 93 1.38 -5.99 9.70
CA LYS A 93 1.81 -6.20 11.09
C LYS A 93 2.88 -5.18 11.48
N PRO A 94 2.95 -4.78 12.76
CA PRO A 94 4.05 -3.95 13.25
C PRO A 94 5.42 -4.58 12.98
N GLY A 95 6.40 -3.78 12.58
CA GLY A 95 7.77 -4.24 12.34
C GLY A 95 8.08 -4.71 10.91
N GLN A 96 7.08 -4.79 10.04
CA GLN A 96 7.25 -5.25 8.65
C GLN A 96 7.98 -4.24 7.74
N THR A 97 8.65 -4.76 6.71
CA THR A 97 9.14 -4.03 5.55
C THR A 97 8.07 -4.00 4.46
N VAL A 98 7.65 -2.80 4.06
CA VAL A 98 6.67 -2.57 3.00
C VAL A 98 7.29 -1.84 1.83
N VAL A 99 7.02 -2.30 0.62
CA VAL A 99 7.36 -1.62 -0.63
C VAL A 99 6.07 -1.11 -1.28
N ASP A 100 6.03 0.17 -1.65
CA ASP A 100 4.89 0.85 -2.29
C ASP A 100 5.30 1.31 -3.69
N LEU A 101 4.84 0.59 -4.72
CA LEU A 101 5.12 0.84 -6.13
C LEU A 101 4.07 1.78 -6.73
N GLY A 102 4.50 2.87 -7.37
CA GLY A 102 3.61 3.95 -7.78
C GLY A 102 3.08 4.73 -6.58
N TYR A 103 3.98 5.06 -5.63
CA TYR A 103 3.57 5.57 -4.33
C TYR A 103 2.96 6.97 -4.38
N ALA A 104 3.27 7.81 -5.38
CA ALA A 104 2.86 9.21 -5.41
C ALA A 104 1.33 9.34 -5.49
N PRO A 105 0.69 10.20 -4.65
CA PRO A 105 1.28 11.25 -3.80
C PRO A 105 1.65 10.80 -2.38
N GLY A 106 1.60 9.51 -2.08
CA GLY A 106 2.03 8.91 -0.82
C GLY A 106 0.89 8.47 0.11
N SER A 107 -0.34 8.39 -0.39
CA SER A 107 -1.50 8.03 0.45
C SER A 107 -1.48 6.58 0.95
N TRP A 108 -0.97 5.64 0.14
CA TRP A 108 -0.83 4.24 0.56
C TRP A 108 0.34 4.08 1.53
N SER A 109 1.47 4.70 1.22
CA SER A 109 2.61 4.83 2.15
C SER A 109 2.22 5.41 3.52
N GLN A 110 1.35 6.43 3.59
CA GLN A 110 0.83 6.94 4.87
C GLN A 110 0.10 5.87 5.68
N VAL A 111 -0.77 5.11 5.02
CA VAL A 111 -1.49 4.00 5.66
C VAL A 111 -0.48 2.95 6.14
N ALA A 112 0.45 2.52 5.28
CA ALA A 112 1.46 1.53 5.62
C ALA A 112 2.29 1.96 6.85
N VAL A 113 2.80 3.19 6.89
CA VAL A 113 3.57 3.73 8.03
C VAL A 113 2.78 3.63 9.33
N SER A 114 1.50 4.01 9.32
CA SER A 114 0.64 3.96 10.52
C SER A 114 0.46 2.53 11.07
N ARG A 115 0.57 1.52 10.19
CA ARG A 115 0.36 0.11 10.51
C ARG A 115 1.64 -0.59 10.94
N VAL A 116 2.76 -0.34 10.24
CA VAL A 116 4.03 -1.01 10.50
C VAL A 116 4.89 -0.33 11.57
N ARG A 117 4.57 0.93 11.91
CA ARG A 117 5.18 1.70 13.01
C ARG A 117 6.72 1.78 12.93
N PRO A 118 7.26 2.42 11.87
CA PRO A 118 8.70 2.60 11.76
C PRO A 118 9.24 3.43 12.93
N GLY A 119 10.29 2.93 13.60
CA GLY A 119 10.98 3.63 14.70
C GLY A 119 10.48 3.36 16.13
N GLY A 120 9.53 2.44 16.36
CA GLY A 120 9.22 1.92 17.70
C GLY A 120 10.18 0.80 18.13
N LYS A 121 9.82 -0.04 19.12
CA LYS A 121 10.52 -1.32 19.40
C LYS A 121 10.58 -2.25 18.16
N GLY A 122 9.76 -1.98 17.13
CA GLY A 122 9.73 -2.69 15.86
C GLY A 122 10.64 -2.06 14.80
N ARG A 123 11.32 -2.92 14.03
CA ARG A 123 12.24 -2.59 12.93
C ARG A 123 11.53 -2.26 11.60
N GLY A 124 10.28 -1.79 11.66
CA GLY A 124 9.42 -1.58 10.48
C GLY A 124 9.93 -0.45 9.58
N ARG A 125 9.66 -0.56 8.28
CA ARG A 125 10.02 0.47 7.29
C ARG A 125 9.09 0.44 6.08
N VAL A 126 8.96 1.59 5.42
CA VAL A 126 8.19 1.75 4.19
C VAL A 126 9.09 2.40 3.13
N VAL A 127 9.15 1.78 1.95
CA VAL A 127 9.93 2.27 0.80
C VAL A 127 8.98 2.54 -0.35
N GLY A 128 8.86 3.80 -0.78
CA GLY A 128 8.05 4.22 -1.92
C GLY A 128 8.87 4.37 -3.19
N ILE A 129 8.33 3.92 -4.33
CA ILE A 129 8.96 4.07 -5.65
C ILE A 129 7.96 4.71 -6.60
N ASP A 130 8.37 5.78 -7.28
CA ASP A 130 7.54 6.43 -8.29
C ASP A 130 8.39 7.18 -9.31
N VAL A 131 7.88 7.32 -10.53
CA VAL A 131 8.47 8.18 -11.56
C VAL A 131 8.21 9.67 -11.25
N ILE A 132 7.07 9.96 -10.62
CA ILE A 132 6.63 11.30 -10.25
C ILE A 132 7.34 11.70 -8.95
N PRO A 133 8.07 12.84 -8.94
CA PRO A 133 8.63 13.35 -7.70
C PRO A 133 7.50 13.80 -6.77
N ALA A 134 7.55 13.32 -5.53
CA ALA A 134 6.62 13.73 -4.49
C ALA A 134 7.36 13.87 -3.16
N GLN A 135 6.85 14.75 -2.29
CA GLN A 135 7.38 14.87 -0.94
C GLN A 135 6.91 13.67 -0.10
N PRO A 136 7.83 12.81 0.38
CA PRO A 136 7.47 11.61 1.11
C PRO A 136 6.75 11.95 2.43
N PRO A 137 5.76 11.14 2.84
CA PRO A 137 5.27 11.17 4.21
C PRO A 137 6.40 10.90 5.21
N LYS A 138 6.30 11.44 6.42
CA LYS A 138 7.27 11.20 7.49
C LYS A 138 7.42 9.69 7.74
N GLY A 139 8.66 9.20 7.76
CA GLY A 139 8.98 7.79 7.99
C GLY A 139 8.97 6.91 6.74
N VAL A 140 8.79 7.49 5.54
CA VAL A 140 8.89 6.79 4.26
C VAL A 140 10.22 7.14 3.60
N SER A 141 10.98 6.12 3.19
CA SER A 141 12.12 6.29 2.28
C SER A 141 11.62 6.21 0.83
N THR A 142 12.23 6.95 -0.09
CA THR A 142 11.76 6.96 -1.47
C THR A 142 12.87 6.86 -2.50
N ILE A 143 12.60 6.14 -3.58
CA ILE A 143 13.43 6.09 -4.78
C ILE A 143 12.58 6.66 -5.92
N GLN A 144 13.10 7.68 -6.59
CA GLN A 144 12.46 8.21 -7.80
C GLN A 144 12.99 7.46 -9.03
N GLY A 145 12.10 6.91 -9.84
CA GLY A 145 12.48 6.25 -11.08
C GLY A 145 11.33 5.49 -11.73
N ASP A 146 11.51 5.16 -13.01
CA ASP A 146 10.61 4.26 -13.71
C ASP A 146 10.83 2.82 -13.24
N PHE A 147 9.84 2.24 -12.57
CA PHE A 147 9.92 0.89 -12.05
C PHE A 147 10.00 -0.20 -13.13
N LEU A 148 9.63 0.09 -14.38
CA LEU A 148 9.84 -0.85 -15.49
C LEU A 148 11.32 -0.95 -15.88
N SER A 149 12.12 0.08 -15.58
CA SER A 149 13.55 0.08 -15.85
C SER A 149 14.27 -1.02 -15.05
N PRO A 150 15.08 -1.88 -15.70
CA PRO A 150 15.89 -2.88 -15.01
C PRO A 150 16.85 -2.26 -13.97
N SER A 151 17.44 -1.09 -14.27
CA SER A 151 18.37 -0.43 -13.35
C SER A 151 17.67 0.07 -12.08
N ILE A 152 16.45 0.59 -12.21
CA ILE A 152 15.65 1.02 -11.05
C ILE A 152 15.23 -0.19 -10.23
N ARG A 153 14.80 -1.30 -10.86
CA ARG A 153 14.46 -2.54 -10.14
C ARG A 153 15.66 -3.08 -9.36
N GLN A 154 16.85 -3.06 -9.95
CA GLN A 154 18.09 -3.46 -9.28
C GLN A 154 18.41 -2.55 -8.09
N LEU A 155 18.33 -1.24 -8.26
CA LEU A 155 18.53 -0.27 -7.17
C LEU A 155 17.56 -0.51 -6.01
N VAL A 156 16.29 -0.76 -6.31
CA VAL A 156 15.26 -1.04 -5.30
C VAL A 156 15.57 -2.35 -4.57
N LEU A 157 15.97 -3.40 -5.31
CA LEU A 157 16.35 -4.69 -4.75
C LEU A 157 17.54 -4.55 -3.77
N GLU A 158 18.58 -3.82 -4.16
CA GLU A 158 19.74 -3.54 -3.30
C GLU A 158 19.34 -2.74 -2.06
N PHE A 159 18.54 -1.69 -2.24
CA PHE A 159 18.07 -0.85 -1.15
C PHE A 159 17.25 -1.63 -0.12
N VAL A 160 16.35 -2.52 -0.56
CA VAL A 160 15.57 -3.33 0.38
C VAL A 160 16.43 -4.43 1.00
N ARG A 161 17.46 -4.95 0.35
CA ARG A 161 18.34 -5.95 0.95
C ARG A 161 19.26 -5.39 2.02
N ASP A 162 19.64 -4.12 1.93
CA ASP A 162 20.32 -3.44 3.02
C ASP A 162 19.37 -3.27 4.22
N ALA A 163 19.69 -3.96 5.32
CA ALA A 163 18.91 -3.93 6.55
C ALA A 163 18.96 -2.56 7.25
N ASN A 164 19.90 -1.68 6.93
CA ASN A 164 20.06 -0.35 7.53
C ASN A 164 19.53 0.78 6.62
N ALA A 165 19.42 0.54 5.31
CA ALA A 165 18.92 1.52 4.36
C ALA A 165 17.53 2.06 4.73
N GLY A 166 17.42 3.38 4.71
CA GLY A 166 16.16 4.09 4.93
C GLY A 166 15.62 4.08 6.36
N ARG A 167 16.40 3.58 7.33
CA ARG A 167 16.01 3.59 8.75
C ARG A 167 16.49 4.86 9.42
N ALA A 168 15.66 5.39 10.32
CA ALA A 168 16.11 6.46 11.20
C ALA A 168 17.26 5.94 12.06
N ILE A 169 18.43 6.58 11.95
CA ILE A 169 19.56 6.31 12.83
C ILE A 169 19.09 6.69 14.24
N ALA A 170 19.08 5.73 15.17
CA ALA A 170 18.91 6.05 16.57
C ALA A 170 20.02 7.02 16.94
N HIS A 171 19.68 8.26 17.29
CA HIS A 171 20.65 9.19 17.86
C HIS A 171 21.28 8.48 19.05
N GLN A 172 22.52 8.02 18.91
CA GLN A 172 23.36 7.77 20.07
C GLN A 172 23.49 9.13 20.74
N SER A 173 22.72 9.33 21.80
CA SER A 173 22.99 10.41 22.74
C SER A 173 24.44 10.26 23.15
N PHE A 174 25.28 11.21 22.76
CA PHE A 174 26.59 11.42 23.35
C PHE A 174 26.37 11.76 24.83
N ALA A 175 26.16 10.73 25.65
CA ALA A 175 26.26 10.84 27.09
C ALA A 175 27.74 11.01 27.39
N ARG A 176 28.10 12.17 27.93
CA ARG A 176 29.43 12.43 28.49
C ARG A 176 29.75 11.33 29.49
N SER A 177 30.97 10.83 29.39
CA SER A 177 31.58 9.85 30.28
C SER A 177 31.36 10.22 31.76
N GLY A 178 30.81 9.28 32.51
CA GLY A 178 30.68 9.28 33.96
C GLY A 178 30.38 7.85 34.35
N GLY A 179 31.42 7.13 34.76
CA GLY A 179 31.32 5.70 35.06
C GLY A 179 30.39 5.39 36.22
N ASN A 180 29.77 4.22 36.14
CA ASN A 180 29.79 3.23 37.20
C ASN A 180 29.50 1.86 36.58
N GLU A 181 30.30 0.89 36.99
CA GLU A 181 30.16 -0.53 36.72
C GLU A 181 28.97 -1.07 37.54
N ASP A 182 28.35 -2.13 37.01
CA ASP A 182 27.47 -3.12 37.65
C ASP A 182 26.08 -3.31 37.02
N GLU A 183 25.70 -4.59 36.97
CA GLU A 183 24.46 -5.25 36.50
C GLU A 183 24.34 -5.58 35.00
N VAL A 184 24.73 -6.82 34.70
CA VAL A 184 24.41 -7.56 33.48
C VAL A 184 23.22 -8.48 33.78
N ASP A 185 22.01 -8.06 33.43
CA ASP A 185 20.85 -8.96 33.39
C ASP A 185 20.81 -9.66 32.02
N GLU A 186 21.36 -10.88 31.96
CA GLU A 186 21.13 -11.81 30.85
C GLU A 186 19.69 -12.34 30.90
N GLU A 187 18.81 -11.76 30.09
CA GLU A 187 17.51 -12.36 29.79
C GLU A 187 17.68 -13.46 28.71
N PRO A 188 17.10 -14.66 28.90
CA PRO A 188 17.35 -15.80 28.05
C PRO A 188 16.72 -15.61 26.68
N ILE A 189 17.55 -15.78 25.65
CA ILE A 189 17.12 -15.87 24.25
C ILE A 189 16.25 -17.13 24.14
N THR A 190 14.94 -16.95 24.08
CA THR A 190 14.00 -18.02 23.74
C THR A 190 14.33 -18.53 22.34
N GLU A 191 14.84 -19.77 22.27
CA GLU A 191 15.02 -20.53 21.05
C GLU A 191 13.72 -20.50 20.22
N LYS A 192 13.78 -19.89 19.04
CA LYS A 192 12.74 -20.06 18.03
C LYS A 192 13.08 -21.32 17.24
N THR A 193 12.13 -22.24 17.23
CA THR A 193 12.12 -23.49 16.47
C THR A 193 12.46 -23.28 14.99
N SER A 194 13.25 -24.20 14.44
CA SER A 194 14.38 -23.94 13.55
C SER A 194 14.21 -24.25 12.06
N ASP A 195 13.00 -24.35 11.52
CA ASP A 195 12.85 -25.03 10.21
C ASP A 195 12.31 -24.18 9.05
N GLN A 196 11.95 -22.90 9.28
CA GLN A 196 11.40 -22.02 8.22
C GLN A 196 12.23 -20.76 7.92
N GLU A 197 13.22 -20.41 8.74
CA GLU A 197 14.06 -19.21 8.55
C GLU A 197 15.19 -19.42 7.50
N GLY A 198 15.31 -20.62 6.92
CA GLY A 198 16.49 -21.04 6.15
C GLY A 198 16.50 -20.75 4.64
N ASP A 199 15.36 -20.58 3.97
CA ASP A 199 15.31 -20.40 2.49
C ASP A 199 15.27 -18.93 2.08
N ASP A 200 14.43 -18.12 2.73
CA ASP A 200 14.29 -16.71 2.38
C ASP A 200 15.56 -15.90 2.62
N GLN A 201 16.31 -16.21 3.69
CA GLN A 201 17.62 -15.58 3.94
C GLN A 201 18.64 -15.95 2.86
N LYS A 202 18.66 -17.20 2.40
CA LYS A 202 19.55 -17.65 1.30
C LYS A 202 19.22 -16.94 -0.01
N GLN A 203 17.94 -16.66 -0.25
CA GLN A 203 17.47 -15.97 -1.46
C GLN A 203 17.44 -14.44 -1.32
N GLY A 204 17.80 -13.91 -0.14
CA GLY A 204 17.82 -12.47 0.14
C GLY A 204 16.45 -11.81 0.06
N ARG A 205 15.38 -12.55 0.41
CA ARG A 205 14.00 -12.06 0.50
C ARG A 205 13.77 -11.44 1.87
N VAL A 206 13.26 -10.21 1.89
CA VAL A 206 13.24 -9.35 3.08
C VAL A 206 12.03 -8.42 3.13
N VAL A 207 11.14 -8.49 2.14
CA VAL A 207 9.94 -7.65 2.05
C VAL A 207 8.74 -8.45 2.54
N ASP A 208 7.95 -7.88 3.43
CA ASP A 208 6.75 -8.54 3.96
C ASP A 208 5.51 -8.26 3.11
N VAL A 209 5.42 -7.02 2.59
CA VAL A 209 4.27 -6.57 1.82
C VAL A 209 4.73 -5.74 0.62
N VAL A 210 4.29 -6.13 -0.56
CA VAL A 210 4.42 -5.31 -1.78
C VAL A 210 3.05 -4.77 -2.16
N LEU A 211 2.97 -3.46 -2.27
CA LEU A 211 1.81 -2.72 -2.75
C LEU A 211 2.13 -2.13 -4.12
N SER A 212 1.16 -2.13 -5.03
CA SER A 212 1.28 -1.48 -6.33
C SER A 212 0.00 -0.70 -6.63
N ASP A 213 0.07 0.63 -6.55
CA ASP A 213 -0.95 1.53 -7.07
C ASP A 213 -0.48 2.20 -8.39
N MET A 214 0.52 1.60 -9.06
CA MET A 214 0.96 2.04 -10.38
C MET A 214 -0.19 2.06 -11.39
N MET A 215 -0.18 3.04 -12.29
CA MET A 215 -1.09 3.07 -13.43
C MET A 215 -0.48 3.89 -14.56
N MET A 216 -0.67 3.43 -15.80
CA MET A 216 -0.31 4.22 -16.96
C MET A 216 -1.33 5.33 -17.21
N ASN A 217 -0.93 6.36 -17.96
CA ASN A 217 -1.86 7.37 -18.45
C ASN A 217 -2.97 6.69 -19.26
N THR A 218 -4.23 6.97 -18.92
CA THR A 218 -5.37 6.41 -19.64
C THR A 218 -5.38 6.95 -21.07
N SER A 219 -5.34 6.05 -22.05
CA SER A 219 -5.49 6.36 -23.47
C SER A 219 -6.94 6.64 -23.86
N GLY A 220 -7.89 6.24 -23.01
CA GLY A 220 -9.32 6.25 -23.31
C GLY A 220 -9.76 5.02 -24.11
N ASN A 221 -8.83 4.16 -24.53
CA ASN A 221 -9.11 2.87 -25.11
C ASN A 221 -9.06 1.79 -24.03
N ALA A 222 -10.23 1.24 -23.73
CA ALA A 222 -10.48 0.19 -22.75
C ALA A 222 -9.55 -1.03 -22.85
N PHE A 223 -9.16 -1.44 -24.06
CA PHE A 223 -8.30 -2.59 -24.29
C PHE A 223 -6.83 -2.23 -24.01
N LYS A 224 -6.37 -1.10 -24.55
CA LYS A 224 -4.99 -0.61 -24.33
C LYS A 224 -4.73 -0.30 -22.86
N ASP A 225 -5.69 0.34 -22.20
CA ASP A 225 -5.58 0.69 -20.78
C ASP A 225 -5.54 -0.57 -19.89
N HIS A 226 -6.25 -1.63 -20.28
CA HIS A 226 -6.18 -2.93 -19.60
C HIS A 226 -4.82 -3.59 -19.79
N ALA A 227 -4.39 -3.82 -21.04
CA ALA A 227 -3.13 -4.49 -21.36
C ALA A 227 -1.94 -3.80 -20.66
N GLY A 228 -1.91 -2.47 -20.75
CA GLY A 228 -0.90 -1.66 -20.09
C GLY A 228 -0.91 -1.73 -18.55
N SER A 229 -2.08 -1.91 -17.94
CA SER A 229 -2.17 -2.17 -16.49
C SER A 229 -1.69 -3.59 -16.14
N MET A 230 -1.81 -4.56 -17.04
CA MET A 230 -1.30 -5.92 -16.83
C MET A 230 0.23 -5.96 -16.87
N ASP A 231 0.87 -5.19 -17.76
CA ASP A 231 2.34 -5.08 -17.80
C ASP A 231 2.91 -4.58 -16.45
N LEU A 232 2.28 -3.55 -15.87
CA LEU A 232 2.64 -3.04 -14.54
C LEU A 232 2.41 -4.08 -13.44
N CYS A 233 1.31 -4.85 -13.52
CA CYS A 233 1.01 -5.94 -12.59
C CYS A 233 2.05 -7.06 -12.67
N LEU A 234 2.47 -7.44 -13.88
CA LEU A 234 3.48 -8.48 -14.11
C LEU A 234 4.85 -8.04 -13.59
N ALA A 235 5.25 -6.78 -13.82
CA ALA A 235 6.49 -6.23 -13.27
C ALA A 235 6.48 -6.24 -11.73
N ALA A 236 5.36 -5.82 -11.12
CA ALA A 236 5.19 -5.85 -9.67
C ALA A 236 5.19 -7.29 -9.10
N LEU A 237 4.59 -8.25 -9.80
CA LEU A 237 4.60 -9.66 -9.41
C LEU A 237 6.00 -10.27 -9.53
N SER A 238 6.75 -9.96 -10.58
CA SER A 238 8.15 -10.39 -10.73
C SER A 238 9.01 -9.89 -9.58
N PHE A 239 8.91 -8.60 -9.25
CA PHE A 239 9.62 -8.04 -8.10
C PHE A 239 9.20 -8.70 -6.78
N SER A 240 7.90 -8.97 -6.61
CA SER A 240 7.37 -9.66 -5.43
C SER A 240 7.94 -11.07 -5.31
N TYR A 241 8.08 -11.81 -6.42
CA TYR A 241 8.73 -13.11 -6.43
C TYR A 241 10.19 -13.04 -5.94
N ASP A 242 10.93 -12.01 -6.36
CA ASP A 242 12.35 -11.87 -6.02
C ASP A 242 12.56 -11.33 -4.58
N THR A 243 11.56 -10.69 -3.95
CA THR A 243 11.76 -9.94 -2.68
C THR A 243 10.86 -10.34 -1.51
N LEU A 244 9.64 -10.85 -1.76
CA LEU A 244 8.71 -11.17 -0.68
C LEU A 244 9.21 -12.33 0.17
N VAL A 245 9.10 -12.26 1.48
CA VAL A 245 9.30 -13.43 2.34
C VAL A 245 8.13 -14.42 2.21
N SER A 246 8.36 -15.66 2.59
CA SER A 246 7.31 -16.66 2.80
C SER A 246 6.27 -16.12 3.78
N GLY A 247 5.00 -16.35 3.49
CA GLY A 247 3.89 -15.75 4.23
C GLY A 247 3.61 -14.28 3.90
N GLY A 248 4.44 -13.63 3.07
CA GLY A 248 4.26 -12.24 2.65
C GLY A 248 3.00 -11.98 1.81
N HIS A 249 2.69 -10.71 1.61
CA HIS A 249 1.46 -10.25 0.95
C HIS A 249 1.74 -9.36 -0.26
N PHE A 250 0.86 -9.44 -1.26
CA PHE A 250 0.94 -8.66 -2.49
C PHE A 250 -0.40 -8.02 -2.81
N VAL A 251 -0.40 -6.73 -3.15
CA VAL A 251 -1.58 -6.01 -3.64
C VAL A 251 -1.21 -5.27 -4.91
N CYS A 252 -1.98 -5.41 -5.98
CA CYS A 252 -1.80 -4.57 -7.16
C CYS A 252 -3.11 -4.06 -7.75
N LYS A 253 -3.13 -2.79 -8.12
CA LYS A 253 -4.19 -2.15 -8.88
C LYS A 253 -4.10 -2.56 -10.34
N TYR A 254 -5.25 -2.74 -10.95
CA TYR A 254 -5.35 -2.99 -12.38
C TYR A 254 -6.66 -2.47 -12.98
N TYR A 255 -6.74 -2.36 -14.31
CA TYR A 255 -8.00 -2.14 -15.00
C TYR A 255 -8.58 -3.47 -15.46
N GLN A 256 -9.86 -3.70 -15.21
CA GLN A 256 -10.56 -4.92 -15.62
C GLN A 256 -10.52 -5.13 -17.14
N GLY A 257 -10.39 -6.37 -17.61
CA GLY A 257 -10.29 -6.78 -19.01
C GLY A 257 -10.05 -8.28 -19.21
N GLY A 258 -9.54 -8.66 -20.39
CA GLY A 258 -9.50 -10.05 -20.85
C GLY A 258 -8.47 -10.94 -20.13
N GLU A 259 -7.34 -10.37 -19.71
CA GLU A 259 -6.16 -11.12 -19.21
C GLU A 259 -6.18 -11.30 -17.69
N GLU A 260 -7.24 -10.84 -17.01
CA GLU A 260 -7.37 -10.92 -15.56
C GLU A 260 -7.26 -12.35 -15.03
N LYS A 261 -7.86 -13.31 -15.73
CA LYS A 261 -7.90 -14.72 -15.30
C LYS A 261 -6.52 -15.37 -15.39
N ASP A 262 -5.75 -15.01 -16.40
CA ASP A 262 -4.41 -15.54 -16.62
C ASP A 262 -3.46 -14.99 -15.55
N PHE A 263 -3.56 -13.69 -15.26
CA PHE A 263 -2.84 -13.08 -14.15
C PHE A 263 -3.24 -13.67 -12.79
N GLU A 264 -4.54 -13.87 -12.53
CA GLU A 264 -5.04 -14.53 -11.30
C GLU A 264 -4.48 -15.95 -11.15
N THR A 265 -4.32 -16.68 -12.25
CA THR A 265 -3.75 -18.03 -12.24
C THR A 265 -2.29 -18.01 -11.82
N ARG A 266 -1.49 -17.07 -12.33
CA ARG A 266 -0.10 -16.84 -11.90
C ARG A 266 -0.01 -16.45 -10.42
N LEU A 267 -0.96 -15.66 -9.91
CA LEU A 267 -1.01 -15.37 -8.47
C LEU A 267 -1.32 -16.62 -7.65
N LYS A 268 -2.22 -17.50 -8.11
CA LYS A 268 -2.58 -18.73 -7.39
C LYS A 268 -1.44 -19.75 -7.33
N THR A 269 -0.48 -19.69 -8.25
CA THR A 269 0.73 -20.50 -8.14
C THR A 269 1.62 -20.00 -7.01
N LEU A 270 1.80 -18.69 -6.84
CA LEU A 270 2.71 -18.09 -5.85
C LEU A 270 2.10 -17.87 -4.44
N PHE A 271 0.79 -17.65 -4.33
CA PHE A 271 0.12 -17.31 -3.06
C PHE A 271 -0.87 -18.39 -2.64
N GLU A 272 -1.03 -18.60 -1.33
CA GLU A 272 -2.04 -19.53 -0.79
C GLU A 272 -3.47 -19.10 -1.11
N LYS A 273 -3.73 -17.79 -1.12
CA LYS A 273 -5.06 -17.25 -1.37
C LYS A 273 -4.99 -16.01 -2.24
N VAL A 274 -5.88 -15.93 -3.23
CA VAL A 274 -5.97 -14.79 -4.15
C VAL A 274 -7.39 -14.24 -4.14
N HIS A 275 -7.49 -12.92 -4.10
CA HIS A 275 -8.76 -12.19 -4.12
C HIS A 275 -8.76 -11.14 -5.21
N ARG A 276 -9.90 -11.00 -5.90
CA ARG A 276 -10.25 -9.82 -6.70
C ARG A 276 -11.11 -8.90 -5.85
N ILE A 277 -10.67 -7.67 -5.67
CA ILE A 277 -11.29 -6.70 -4.76
C ILE A 277 -11.67 -5.45 -5.53
N LYS A 278 -12.90 -5.01 -5.34
CA LYS A 278 -13.42 -3.70 -5.75
C LYS A 278 -13.83 -2.96 -4.47
N PRO A 279 -12.97 -2.10 -3.92
CA PRO A 279 -13.30 -1.31 -2.73
C PRO A 279 -14.54 -0.43 -2.97
N ASP A 280 -15.33 -0.18 -1.94
CA ASP A 280 -16.48 0.73 -1.96
C ASP A 280 -16.03 2.18 -2.23
N SER A 281 -14.82 2.53 -1.78
CA SER A 281 -14.14 3.78 -2.13
C SER A 281 -13.62 3.85 -3.55
N SER A 282 -13.71 2.79 -4.36
CA SER A 282 -13.50 2.89 -5.81
C SER A 282 -14.76 3.43 -6.49
N ARG A 283 -14.56 4.29 -7.50
CA ARG A 283 -15.67 4.86 -8.26
C ARG A 283 -16.39 3.77 -9.05
N LYS A 284 -17.72 3.78 -9.03
CA LYS A 284 -18.56 2.78 -9.72
C LYS A 284 -18.33 2.77 -11.24
N GLU A 285 -18.07 3.93 -11.83
CA GLU A 285 -17.77 4.08 -13.25
C GLU A 285 -16.33 3.70 -13.64
N SER A 286 -15.43 3.57 -12.65
CA SER A 286 -14.06 3.14 -12.92
C SER A 286 -14.02 1.64 -13.18
N ARG A 287 -13.16 1.20 -14.09
CA ARG A 287 -12.83 -0.22 -14.29
C ARG A 287 -11.71 -0.70 -13.38
N GLU A 288 -11.25 0.15 -12.47
CA GLU A 288 -10.18 -0.18 -11.51
C GLU A 288 -10.62 -1.28 -10.56
N ALA A 289 -9.80 -2.29 -10.37
CA ALA A 289 -9.93 -3.31 -9.34
C ALA A 289 -8.54 -3.64 -8.79
N TYR A 290 -8.50 -4.51 -7.78
CA TYR A 290 -7.28 -4.89 -7.08
C TYR A 290 -7.16 -6.41 -7.00
N PHE A 291 -5.98 -6.93 -7.29
CA PHE A 291 -5.63 -8.29 -6.88
C PHE A 291 -4.97 -8.22 -5.51
N LEU A 292 -5.30 -9.17 -4.65
CA LEU A 292 -4.66 -9.41 -3.36
C LEU A 292 -4.19 -10.86 -3.31
N GLY A 293 -2.88 -11.05 -3.24
CA GLY A 293 -2.21 -12.32 -2.93
C GLY A 293 -1.86 -12.38 -1.44
N LEU A 294 -2.39 -13.37 -0.73
CA LEU A 294 -2.13 -13.62 0.68
C LEU A 294 -1.24 -14.84 0.85
N ARG A 295 -0.26 -14.70 1.75
CA ARG A 295 0.68 -15.72 2.17
C ARG A 295 1.41 -16.34 0.98
N ARG A 296 2.48 -15.67 0.57
CA ARG A 296 3.44 -16.20 -0.41
C ARG A 296 3.88 -17.60 0.04
N LYS A 297 3.82 -18.58 -0.86
CA LYS A 297 4.32 -19.94 -0.60
C LYS A 297 5.86 -19.92 -0.59
N ALA A 298 6.46 -20.81 0.21
CA ALA A 298 7.91 -20.91 0.33
C ALA A 298 8.57 -21.47 -0.95
N ASP A 299 8.15 -22.67 -1.35
CA ASP A 299 8.83 -23.44 -2.40
C ASP A 299 8.09 -23.37 -3.74
N THR A 300 8.11 -22.20 -4.39
CA THR A 300 7.52 -22.04 -5.74
C THR A 300 8.59 -21.65 -6.75
N SER A 301 8.76 -22.46 -7.80
CA SER A 301 9.75 -22.19 -8.86
C SER A 301 9.30 -21.03 -9.76
N LYS A 302 10.26 -20.28 -10.31
CA LYS A 302 9.99 -19.07 -11.11
C LYS A 302 9.30 -19.42 -12.42
N GLU A 303 9.64 -20.55 -13.01
CA GLU A 303 9.17 -21.04 -14.31
C GLU A 303 7.67 -21.40 -14.27
N ILE A 304 7.17 -21.84 -13.11
CA ILE A 304 5.74 -22.14 -12.92
C ILE A 304 4.92 -20.85 -12.81
N VAL A 305 5.49 -19.79 -12.21
CA VAL A 305 4.83 -18.49 -12.07
C VAL A 305 4.92 -17.68 -13.37
N PHE A 306 6.06 -17.78 -14.05
CA PHE A 306 6.39 -17.08 -15.28
C PHE A 306 6.77 -18.08 -16.37
N PRO A 307 5.79 -18.80 -16.95
CA PRO A 307 6.05 -19.62 -18.12
C PRO A 307 6.60 -18.76 -19.27
N PRO A 308 7.45 -19.34 -20.12
CA PRO A 308 8.08 -18.66 -21.26
C PRO A 308 7.07 -18.19 -22.31
#